data_AF-A0A1Z4RL10-F1
#
_entry.id   AF-A0A1Z4RL10-F1
#
_cell.length_a   1.000
_cell.length_b   1.000
_cell.length_c   1.000
_cell.angle_alpha   90.00
_cell.angle_beta   90.00
_cell.angle_gamma   90.00
#
_symmetry.space_group_name_H-M   'P 1'
#
loop_
_entity.id
_entity.type
_entity.pdbx_description
1 polymer ?
#
loop_
_entity_poly.entity_id
_entity_poly.type
_entity_poly.pdbx_seq_one_letter_code
_entity_poly.pdbx_strand_id
1 'polypeptide(L)'
;MLIEEFSTLKYIKIDVEGFETEVLKALSQSIDLISFEFHYQQISKVMEYIDLLSNVQERCFKITPTDKSYFIFEKWQTKQEIEDYINKEWDISLLGKRGDIYARAI
;
A
#
# COMPACT_ATOMS: atom_id res chain seq x y z
N MET A 1 26.23 -5.56 15.45
CA MET A 1 25.56 -4.45 14.72
C MET A 1 24.38 -4.05 15.57
N LEU A 2 24.47 -2.88 16.20
CA LEU A 2 23.46 -2.34 17.13
C LEU A 2 22.20 -2.01 16.33
N ILE A 3 21.07 -2.61 16.69
CA ILE A 3 19.76 -2.15 16.25
C ILE A 3 18.83 -2.14 17.47
N GLU A 4 19.23 -1.40 18.49
CA GLU A 4 18.39 -1.08 19.65
C GLU A 4 18.25 0.44 19.69
N GLU A 5 17.46 0.99 18.78
CA GLU A 5 16.82 2.33 18.86
C GLU A 5 16.07 2.65 17.56
N PHE A 6 15.19 1.74 17.11
CA PHE A 6 14.13 2.16 16.18
C PHE A 6 12.97 2.73 17.00
N SER A 7 13.12 3.98 17.42
CA SER A 7 11.96 4.81 17.73
C SER A 7 11.03 4.79 16.51
N THR A 8 9.96 4.01 16.61
CA THR A 8 8.74 4.04 15.76
C THR A 8 8.97 4.58 14.34
N LEU A 9 9.40 3.70 13.42
CA LEU A 9 9.37 4.00 11.98
C LEU A 9 7.93 4.36 11.60
N LYS A 10 7.67 5.67 11.47
CA LYS A 10 6.33 6.17 11.20
C LYS A 10 5.91 5.98 9.75
N TYR A 11 6.88 5.88 8.84
CA TYR A 11 6.63 5.77 7.41
C TYR A 11 7.77 5.07 6.68
N ILE A 12 7.44 4.14 5.77
CA ILE A 12 8.34 3.66 4.72
C ILE A 12 7.65 3.68 3.36
N LYS A 13 8.41 3.94 2.29
CA LYS A 13 8.01 3.58 0.92
C LYS A 13 8.74 2.29 0.53
N ILE A 14 7.99 1.28 0.11
CA ILE A 14 8.49 0.06 -0.49
C ILE A 14 8.49 0.27 -2.00
N ASP A 15 9.68 0.52 -2.53
CA ASP A 15 9.93 0.71 -3.95
C ASP A 15 11.09 -0.19 -4.34
N VAL A 16 10.75 -1.44 -4.66
CA VAL A 16 11.72 -2.52 -4.85
C VAL A 16 11.46 -3.29 -6.13
N GLU A 17 11.10 -2.61 -7.22
CA GLU A 17 11.11 -3.09 -8.61
C GLU A 17 10.82 -4.61 -8.79
N GLY A 18 9.77 -5.13 -8.13
CA GLY A 18 9.34 -6.53 -8.21
C GLY A 18 9.69 -7.47 -7.05
N PHE A 19 10.33 -6.99 -5.97
CA PHE A 19 10.65 -7.74 -4.74
C PHE A 19 9.76 -7.35 -3.54
N GLU A 20 8.59 -6.74 -3.80
CA GLU A 20 7.76 -6.18 -2.73
C GLU A 20 7.27 -7.28 -1.80
N THR A 21 6.92 -8.46 -2.33
CA THR A 21 6.46 -9.62 -1.54
C THR A 21 7.53 -10.07 -0.53
N GLU A 22 8.80 -10.14 -0.93
CA GLU A 22 9.91 -10.52 -0.05
C GLU A 22 10.15 -9.49 1.04
N VAL A 23 10.11 -8.20 0.69
CA VAL A 23 10.24 -7.10 1.66
C VAL A 23 9.08 -7.13 2.66
N LEU A 24 7.85 -7.27 2.19
CA LEU A 24 6.65 -7.33 3.03
C LEU A 24 6.69 -8.51 3.99
N LYS A 25 7.17 -9.68 3.54
CA LYS A 25 7.36 -10.87 4.39
C LYS A 25 8.49 -10.71 5.42
N ALA A 26 9.51 -9.91 5.10
CA ALA A 26 10.65 -9.65 5.98
C ALA A 26 10.38 -8.58 7.03
N LEU A 27 9.24 -7.87 6.96
CA LEU A 27 8.83 -6.89 7.97
C LEU A 27 8.56 -7.60 9.31
N SER A 28 9.54 -7.53 10.21
CA SER A 28 9.49 -8.11 11.56
C SER A 28 8.97 -7.15 12.63
N GLN A 29 8.78 -5.87 12.28
CA GLN A 29 8.27 -4.83 13.16
C GLN A 29 7.04 -4.16 12.54
N SER A 30 6.10 -3.76 13.38
CA SER A 30 4.97 -2.94 12.94
C SER A 30 5.47 -1.56 12.52
N ILE A 31 5.05 -1.14 11.31
CA ILE A 31 5.31 0.19 10.76
C ILE A 31 3.96 0.87 10.56
N ASP A 32 3.82 2.06 11.17
CA ASP A 32 2.57 2.81 11.23
C ASP A 32 2.01 3.14 9.83
N LEU A 33 2.88 3.53 8.89
CA LEU A 33 2.49 3.86 7.53
C LEU A 33 3.47 3.23 6.53
N ILE A 34 2.92 2.56 5.52
CA ILE A 34 3.68 1.97 4.42
C ILE A 34 3.08 2.53 3.14
N SER A 35 3.88 2.85 2.14
CA SER A 35 3.39 3.03 0.77
C SER A 35 4.11 2.12 -0.21
N PHE A 36 3.43 1.69 -1.27
CA PHE A 36 4.01 0.90 -2.35
C PHE A 36 3.38 1.29 -3.68
N GLU A 37 4.11 1.08 -4.77
CA GLU A 37 3.63 1.42 -6.10
C GLU A 37 2.61 0.40 -6.62
N PHE A 38 1.61 0.90 -7.34
CA PHE A 38 0.74 0.07 -8.14
C PHE A 38 0.97 0.34 -9.63
N HIS A 39 0.79 -0.69 -10.43
CA HIS A 39 0.66 -0.58 -11.88
C HIS A 39 -0.59 -1.33 -12.32
N TYR A 40 -1.38 -0.71 -13.22
CA TYR A 40 -2.62 -1.30 -13.74
C TYR A 40 -2.41 -2.71 -14.32
N GLN A 41 -1.26 -2.96 -14.97
CA GLN A 41 -0.93 -4.27 -15.53
C GLN A 41 -0.58 -5.33 -14.47
N GLN A 42 -0.47 -4.93 -13.20
CA GLN A 42 -0.07 -5.77 -12.07
C GLN A 42 -1.08 -5.69 -10.91
N ILE A 43 -2.36 -5.42 -11.20
CA ILE A 43 -3.42 -5.35 -10.18
C ILE A 43 -3.48 -6.61 -9.30
N SER A 44 -3.26 -7.79 -9.86
CA SER A 44 -3.21 -9.03 -9.06
C SER A 44 -2.13 -9.00 -7.97
N LYS A 45 -0.96 -8.39 -8.25
CA LYS A 45 0.09 -8.19 -7.25
C LYS A 45 -0.30 -7.17 -6.21
N VAL A 46 -0.97 -6.09 -6.62
CA VAL A 46 -1.49 -5.07 -5.70
C VAL A 46 -2.42 -5.69 -4.66
N MET A 47 -3.31 -6.59 -5.10
CA MET A 47 -4.19 -7.36 -4.21
C MET A 47 -3.40 -8.26 -3.26
N GLU A 48 -2.38 -8.97 -3.76
CA GLU A 48 -1.47 -9.76 -2.91
C GLU A 48 -0.79 -8.90 -1.84
N TYR A 49 -0.36 -7.69 -2.17
CA TYR A 49 0.31 -6.80 -1.22
C TYR A 49 -0.65 -6.30 -0.13
N ILE A 50 -1.88 -5.95 -0.51
CA ILE A 50 -2.95 -5.59 0.43
C ILE A 50 -3.21 -6.76 1.39
N ASP A 51 -3.35 -7.98 0.87
CA ASP A 51 -3.53 -9.20 1.65
C ASP A 51 -2.37 -9.42 2.65
N LEU A 52 -1.12 -9.39 2.18
CA LEU A 52 0.06 -9.60 3.01
C LEU A 52 0.14 -8.57 4.14
N LEU A 53 -0.07 -7.30 3.83
CA LEU A 53 -0.03 -6.21 4.80
C LEU A 53 -1.13 -6.35 5.86
N SER A 54 -2.36 -6.66 5.44
CA SER A 54 -3.50 -6.83 6.34
C SER A 54 -3.40 -8.10 7.19
N ASN A 55 -2.71 -9.14 6.73
CA ASN A 55 -2.46 -10.36 7.51
C ASN A 55 -1.46 -10.15 8.64
N VAL A 56 -0.51 -9.21 8.49
CA VAL A 56 0.46 -8.85 9.54
C VAL A 56 -0.21 -8.00 10.62
N GLN A 57 -1.00 -7.00 10.21
CA GLN A 57 -1.75 -6.11 11.10
C GLN A 57 -2.92 -5.50 10.34
N GLU A 58 -4.03 -5.27 11.03
CA GLU A 58 -5.17 -4.56 10.44
C GLU A 58 -4.75 -3.16 9.96
N ARG A 59 -5.15 -2.82 8.73
CA ARG A 59 -4.73 -1.61 8.04
C ARG A 59 -5.88 -0.98 7.26
N CYS A 60 -5.82 0.35 7.14
CA CYS A 60 -6.63 1.09 6.20
C CYS A 60 -5.76 1.71 5.10
N PHE A 61 -6.38 2.06 3.98
CA PHE A 61 -5.69 2.39 2.76
C PHE A 61 -6.12 3.73 2.13
N LYS A 62 -5.21 4.34 1.38
CA LYS A 62 -5.47 5.46 0.47
C LYS A 62 -4.68 5.28 -0.82
N ILE A 63 -5.18 5.84 -1.92
CA ILE A 63 -4.53 5.76 -3.23
C ILE A 63 -4.27 7.17 -3.76
N THR A 64 -3.11 7.36 -4.40
CA THR A 64 -2.80 8.56 -5.18
C THR A 64 -2.28 8.16 -6.57
N PRO A 65 -2.84 8.69 -7.66
CA PRO A 65 -2.28 8.53 -9.01
C PRO A 65 -0.93 9.25 -9.15
N THR A 66 -0.01 8.73 -9.97
CA THR A 66 1.32 9.34 -10.17
C THR A 66 1.24 10.78 -10.70
N ASP A 67 0.23 11.08 -11.51
CA ASP A 67 0.02 12.36 -12.17
C ASP A 67 -0.82 13.35 -11.33
N LYS A 68 -1.22 12.97 -10.11
CA LYS A 68 -2.05 13.78 -9.22
C LYS A 68 -1.34 14.02 -7.89
N SER A 69 -1.59 15.19 -7.30
CA SER A 69 -1.05 15.57 -5.99
C SER A 69 -2.07 15.37 -4.86
N TYR A 70 -3.05 14.49 -5.03
CA TYR A 70 -4.14 14.27 -4.07
C TYR A 70 -4.49 12.80 -3.91
N PHE A 71 -5.10 12.46 -2.78
CA PHE A 71 -5.70 11.15 -2.55
C PHE A 71 -7.08 11.10 -3.19
N ILE A 72 -7.39 10.01 -3.88
CA ILE A 72 -8.73 9.82 -4.49
C ILE A 72 -9.84 9.61 -3.44
N PHE A 73 -9.46 9.23 -2.22
CA PHE A 73 -10.37 9.06 -1.09
C PHE A 73 -10.14 10.12 -0.02
N GLU A 74 -11.23 10.77 0.40
CA GLU A 74 -11.21 11.68 1.55
C GLU A 74 -10.88 10.93 2.85
N LYS A 75 -11.47 9.75 3.03
CA LYS A 75 -11.27 8.88 4.20
C LYS A 75 -10.35 7.72 3.90
N TRP A 76 -9.73 7.17 4.95
CA TRP A 76 -9.03 5.89 4.84
C TRP A 76 -10.04 4.77 4.58
N GLN A 77 -9.74 3.92 3.61
CA GLN A 77 -10.59 2.79 3.20
C GLN A 77 -10.16 1.53 3.93
N THR A 78 -11.09 0.70 4.35
CA THR A 78 -10.82 -0.67 4.83
C THR A 78 -10.24 -1.52 3.70
N LYS A 79 -9.69 -2.70 4.07
CA LYS A 79 -9.28 -3.72 3.10
C LYS A 79 -10.39 -4.03 2.09
N GLN A 80 -11.59 -4.33 2.58
CA GLN A 80 -12.71 -4.69 1.72
C GLN A 80 -13.09 -3.56 0.75
N GLU A 81 -13.15 -2.31 1.22
CA GLU A 81 -13.49 -1.15 0.38
C GLU A 81 -12.45 -0.93 -0.73
N ILE A 82 -11.15 -1.03 -0.42
CA ILE A 82 -10.12 -0.84 -1.44
C ILE A 82 -10.08 -2.01 -2.43
N GLU A 83 -10.29 -3.25 -1.97
CA GLU A 83 -10.36 -4.43 -2.83
C GLU A 83 -11.56 -4.38 -3.78
N ASP A 84 -12.73 -3.96 -3.28
CA ASP A 84 -13.92 -3.77 -4.10
C ASP A 84 -13.68 -2.68 -5.14
N TYR A 85 -13.09 -1.56 -4.74
CA TYR A 85 -12.74 -0.48 -5.66
C TYR A 85 -11.77 -0.93 -6.76
N ILE A 86 -10.71 -1.65 -6.39
CA ILE A 86 -9.71 -2.14 -7.35
C ILE A 86 -10.32 -3.16 -8.34
N ASN A 87 -11.21 -4.04 -7.88
CA ASN A 87 -11.79 -5.09 -8.73
C ASN A 87 -12.95 -4.61 -9.60
N LYS A 88 -13.76 -3.65 -9.12
CA LYS A 88 -15.03 -3.27 -9.77
C LYS A 88 -14.98 -1.90 -10.44
N GLU A 89 -14.16 -0.99 -9.92
CA GLU A 89 -14.23 0.43 -10.24
C GLU A 89 -12.88 1.00 -10.69
N TRP A 90 -11.94 0.16 -11.15
CA TRP A 90 -10.66 0.64 -11.67
C TRP A 90 -10.85 1.44 -12.96
N ASP A 91 -11.08 2.73 -12.79
CA ASP A 91 -11.17 3.68 -13.87
C ASP A 91 -9.79 4.27 -14.16
N ILE A 92 -9.16 3.82 -15.25
CA ILE A 92 -7.86 4.31 -15.73
C ILE A 92 -7.87 5.84 -15.93
N SER A 93 -9.01 6.45 -16.24
CA SER A 93 -9.12 7.90 -16.41
C SER A 93 -9.02 8.67 -15.08
N LEU A 94 -9.40 8.03 -13.97
CA LEU A 94 -9.36 8.62 -12.62
C LEU A 94 -8.08 8.23 -11.85
N LEU A 95 -7.70 6.96 -11.91
CA LEU A 95 -6.54 6.39 -11.20
C LEU A 95 -5.23 6.51 -11.96
N GLY A 96 -5.30 6.75 -13.27
CA GLY A 96 -4.16 6.57 -14.15
C GLY A 96 -3.74 5.11 -14.28
N LYS A 97 -2.56 4.90 -14.85
CA LYS A 97 -1.96 3.57 -15.04
C LYS A 97 -1.04 3.15 -13.89
N ARG A 98 -0.64 4.10 -13.05
CA ARG A 98 0.36 3.94 -11.99
C ARG A 98 0.11 4.94 -10.87
N GLY A 99 0.60 4.63 -9.67
CA GLY A 99 0.54 5.52 -8.52
C GLY A 99 1.00 4.80 -7.26
N ASP A 100 0.69 5.37 -6.09
CA ASP A 100 1.03 4.80 -4.80
C ASP A 100 -0.22 4.43 -4.01
N ILE A 101 -0.17 3.28 -3.34
CA ILE A 101 -1.11 2.90 -2.28
C ILE A 101 -0.42 3.09 -0.94
N TYR A 102 -1.09 3.78 -0.04
CA TYR A 102 -0.68 4.00 1.34
C TYR A 102 -1.49 3.09 2.24
N ALA A 103 -0.84 2.40 3.16
CA ALA A 103 -1.41 1.46 4.11
C ALA A 103 -1.02 1.87 5.53
N ARG A 104 -2.00 2.31 6.32
CA ARG A 104 -1.82 2.76 7.71
C ARG A 104 -2.31 1.71 8.69
N ALA A 105 -1.50 1.36 9.68
CA ALA A 105 -1.89 0.52 10.80
C ALA A 105 -3.06 1.14 11.60
N ILE A 106 -3.93 0.29 12.15
CA ILE A 106 -5.02 0.65 13.08
C ILE A 106 -4.59 0.29 14.51
#